data_AF-B3VU91-F1
#
_entry.id   AF-B3VU91-F1
#
_cell.length_a   1.000
_cell.length_b   1.000
_cell.length_c   1.000
_cell.angle_alpha   90.00
_cell.angle_beta   90.00
_cell.angle_gamma   90.00
#
_symmetry.space_group_name_H-M   'P 1'
#
loop_
_entity.id
_entity.type
_entity.pdbx_description
1 polymer ?
#
loop_
_entity_poly.entity_id
_entity_poly.type
_entity_poly.pdbx_seq_one_letter_code
_entity_poly.pdbx_strand_id
1 'polypeptide(L)'
;VVEIHYVDEDNKQLSSTTEISGTIGDNYTTEPKTIEGYTLTTTPGNATGTFTTGSQTVTYVYTKNIEAAEPITVNYVDANGKTLAPSETLNGNVGDTYKATAKQIDGYTLSAEPTNATGQFTSSAQTVNYIYTKNTNTDQPLPTKKPTNTTPTKPSNLKTTEVKKAS
;
A
#
# COMPACT_ATOMS: atom_id res chain seq x y z
N VAL A 1 8.44 -31.74 -23.61
CA VAL A 1 7.43 -30.98 -22.83
C VAL A 1 7.95 -29.56 -22.64
N VAL A 2 7.05 -28.58 -22.57
CA VAL A 2 7.35 -27.22 -22.13
C VAL A 2 6.49 -26.93 -20.90
N GLU A 3 7.14 -26.55 -19.81
CA GLU A 3 6.51 -26.12 -18.56
C GLU A 3 6.40 -24.60 -18.54
N ILE A 4 5.20 -24.07 -18.29
CA ILE A 4 4.92 -22.64 -18.27
C ILE A 4 4.64 -22.21 -16.84
N HIS A 5 5.50 -21.34 -16.32
CA HIS A 5 5.39 -20.74 -14.99
C HIS A 5 4.87 -19.31 -15.07
N TYR A 6 4.14 -18.93 -14.03
CA TYR A 6 3.55 -17.60 -13.86
C TYR A 6 3.91 -17.13 -12.45
N VAL A 7 4.91 -16.27 -12.34
CA VAL A 7 5.54 -15.90 -11.07
C VAL A 7 5.56 -14.39 -10.87
N ASP A 8 5.70 -13.94 -9.63
CA ASP A 8 6.04 -12.55 -9.35
C ASP A 8 7.56 -12.29 -9.47
N GLU A 9 7.97 -11.05 -9.21
CA GLU A 9 9.38 -10.60 -9.24
C GLU A 9 10.28 -11.34 -8.24
N ASP A 10 9.71 -11.95 -7.19
CA ASP A 10 10.40 -12.75 -6.18
C ASP A 10 10.39 -14.26 -6.53
N ASN A 11 9.93 -14.63 -7.73
CA ASN A 11 9.73 -16.00 -8.20
C ASN A 11 8.67 -16.81 -7.42
N LYS A 12 7.75 -16.14 -6.71
CA LYS A 12 6.61 -16.81 -6.08
C LYS A 12 5.60 -17.18 -7.16
N GLN A 13 5.19 -18.44 -7.20
CA GLN A 13 4.17 -18.92 -8.12
C GLN A 13 2.80 -18.27 -7.83
N LEU A 14 2.20 -17.66 -8.85
CA LEU A 14 0.92 -16.92 -8.77
C LEU A 14 -0.27 -17.71 -9.33
N SER A 15 -0.02 -18.63 -10.26
CA SER A 15 -1.02 -19.49 -10.90
C SER A 15 -0.47 -20.89 -11.10
N SER A 16 -1.31 -21.90 -11.27
CA SER A 16 -0.82 -23.26 -11.55
C SER A 16 0.02 -23.30 -12.83
N THR A 17 1.12 -24.06 -12.79
CA THR A 17 1.95 -24.35 -13.96
C THR A 17 1.10 -24.99 -15.05
N THR A 18 1.32 -24.59 -16.29
CA THR A 18 0.73 -25.22 -17.47
C THR A 18 1.80 -26.10 -18.13
N GLU A 19 1.41 -27.23 -18.70
CA GLU A 19 2.31 -28.08 -19.47
C GLU A 19 1.77 -28.28 -20.89
N ILE A 20 2.66 -28.17 -21.87
CA ILE A 20 2.36 -28.55 -23.26
C ILE A 20 3.37 -29.59 -23.74
N SER A 21 2.91 -30.54 -24.53
CA SER A 21 3.73 -31.59 -25.12
C SER A 21 3.58 -31.60 -26.64
N GLY A 22 4.64 -31.99 -27.34
CA GLY A 22 4.71 -32.04 -28.79
C GLY A 22 5.91 -32.85 -29.26
N THR A 23 6.02 -33.06 -30.58
CA THR A 23 7.11 -33.82 -31.19
C THR A 23 8.34 -32.95 -31.33
N ILE A 24 9.53 -33.53 -31.22
CA ILE A 24 10.79 -32.81 -31.43
C ILE A 24 10.76 -32.11 -32.80
N GLY A 25 11.05 -30.80 -32.80
CA GLY A 25 11.05 -29.95 -33.99
C GLY A 25 9.71 -29.25 -34.27
N ASP A 26 8.61 -29.68 -33.67
CA ASP A 26 7.33 -28.97 -33.79
C ASP A 26 7.41 -27.59 -33.12
N ASN A 27 6.76 -26.59 -33.73
CA ASN A 27 6.67 -25.27 -33.13
C ASN A 27 5.72 -25.27 -31.92
N TYR A 28 6.02 -24.45 -30.92
CA TYR A 28 5.10 -24.09 -29.85
C TYR A 28 4.99 -22.57 -29.71
N THR A 29 3.84 -22.15 -29.19
CA THR A 29 3.55 -20.78 -28.75
C THR A 29 2.85 -20.87 -27.41
N THR A 30 3.27 -20.06 -26.45
CA THR A 30 2.62 -19.93 -25.15
C THR A 30 2.05 -18.54 -24.97
N GLU A 31 1.05 -18.42 -24.10
CA GLU A 31 0.41 -17.15 -23.78
C GLU A 31 0.46 -16.88 -22.26
N PRO A 32 0.56 -15.61 -21.85
CA PRO A 32 0.41 -15.24 -20.45
C PRO A 32 -1.03 -15.49 -19.98
N LYS A 33 -1.20 -15.71 -18.68
CA LYS A 33 -2.52 -15.69 -18.02
C LYS A 33 -2.86 -14.30 -17.50
N THR A 34 -4.14 -13.96 -17.47
CA THR A 34 -4.65 -12.87 -16.62
C THR A 34 -4.68 -13.35 -15.18
N ILE A 35 -4.04 -12.61 -14.27
CA ILE A 35 -3.95 -12.93 -12.85
C ILE A 35 -4.52 -11.75 -12.06
N GLU A 36 -5.57 -12.00 -11.27
CA GLU A 36 -6.23 -10.96 -10.48
C GLU A 36 -5.24 -10.30 -9.51
N GLY A 37 -5.20 -8.96 -9.52
CA GLY A 37 -4.27 -8.19 -8.69
C GLY A 37 -2.83 -8.13 -9.18
N TYR A 38 -2.53 -8.61 -10.39
CA TYR A 38 -1.19 -8.55 -10.99
C TYR A 38 -1.22 -8.09 -12.45
N THR A 39 -0.15 -7.43 -12.89
CA THR A 39 0.07 -7.00 -14.28
C THR A 39 1.27 -7.75 -14.83
N LEU A 40 1.17 -8.25 -16.06
CA LEU A 40 2.30 -8.88 -16.75
C LEU A 40 3.40 -7.85 -17.01
N THR A 41 4.61 -8.14 -16.57
CA THR A 41 5.77 -7.26 -16.77
C THR A 41 6.82 -7.85 -17.69
N THR A 42 7.00 -9.17 -17.69
CA THR A 42 7.95 -9.83 -18.59
C THR A 42 7.30 -10.97 -19.35
N THR A 43 7.26 -10.81 -20.68
CA THR A 43 7.08 -11.91 -21.61
C THR A 43 8.46 -12.50 -21.93
N PRO A 44 8.70 -13.79 -21.69
CA PRO A 44 10.00 -14.40 -21.92
C PRO A 44 10.30 -14.50 -23.43
N GLY A 45 11.58 -14.39 -23.80
CA GLY A 45 12.01 -14.46 -25.21
C GLY A 45 11.77 -15.82 -25.86
N ASN A 46 11.60 -16.89 -25.07
CA ASN A 46 11.27 -18.24 -25.53
C ASN A 46 9.76 -18.57 -25.41
N ALA A 47 8.87 -17.57 -25.37
CA ALA A 47 7.42 -17.79 -25.43
C ALA A 47 6.98 -18.45 -26.75
N THR A 48 7.80 -18.36 -27.79
CA THR A 48 7.69 -19.17 -29.01
C THR A 48 9.00 -19.91 -29.25
N GLY A 49 8.92 -21.10 -29.83
CA GLY A 49 10.09 -21.93 -30.09
C GLY A 49 9.71 -23.27 -30.71
N THR A 50 10.62 -24.23 -30.63
CA THR A 50 10.39 -25.61 -31.05
C THR A 50 10.59 -26.59 -29.91
N PHE A 51 9.86 -27.70 -29.90
CA PHE A 51 10.08 -28.77 -28.93
C PHE A 51 11.47 -29.40 -29.13
N THR A 52 12.22 -29.53 -28.05
CA THR A 52 13.53 -30.19 -28.03
C THR A 52 13.45 -31.53 -27.28
N THR A 53 14.56 -32.26 -27.24
CA THR A 53 14.67 -33.52 -26.48
C THR A 53 14.61 -33.30 -24.97
N GLY A 54 14.94 -32.09 -24.50
CA GLY A 54 14.91 -31.71 -23.08
C GLY A 54 13.58 -31.07 -22.67
N SER A 55 13.31 -31.08 -21.36
CA SER A 55 12.29 -30.20 -20.79
C SER A 55 12.69 -28.75 -20.98
N GLN A 56 11.74 -27.93 -21.39
CA GLN A 56 11.92 -26.49 -21.55
C GLN A 56 11.03 -25.75 -20.55
N THR A 57 11.49 -24.61 -20.08
CA THR A 57 10.75 -23.78 -19.13
C THR A 57 10.50 -22.40 -19.73
N VAL A 58 9.25 -21.98 -19.71
CA VAL A 58 8.80 -20.64 -20.11
C VAL A 58 8.28 -19.95 -18.86
N THR A 59 8.82 -18.79 -18.52
CA THR A 59 8.42 -18.07 -17.30
C THR A 59 7.90 -16.69 -17.63
N TYR A 60 6.62 -16.44 -17.34
CA TYR A 60 6.03 -15.13 -17.36
C TYR A 60 6.17 -14.49 -15.97
N VAL A 61 6.68 -13.25 -15.93
CA VAL A 61 6.86 -12.50 -14.68
C VAL A 61 5.82 -11.40 -14.59
N TYR A 62 5.26 -11.24 -13.41
CA TYR A 62 4.18 -10.31 -13.10
C TYR A 62 4.57 -9.40 -11.93
N THR A 63 4.03 -8.19 -11.91
CA THR A 63 4.15 -7.26 -10.78
C THR A 63 2.79 -7.07 -10.14
N LYS A 64 2.74 -7.05 -8.81
CA LYS A 64 1.49 -6.85 -8.05
C LYS A 64 0.94 -5.45 -8.33
N ASN A 65 -0.36 -5.36 -8.57
CA ASN A 65 -1.05 -4.09 -8.73
C ASN A 65 -1.11 -3.40 -7.37
N ILE A 66 -0.63 -2.15 -7.32
CA ILE A 66 -0.72 -1.29 -6.15
C ILE A 66 -1.73 -0.20 -6.47
N GLU A 67 -2.83 -0.18 -5.73
CA GLU A 67 -3.89 0.80 -5.86
C GLU A 67 -3.72 1.86 -4.78
N ALA A 68 -3.64 3.14 -5.18
CA ALA A 68 -3.70 4.24 -4.24
C ALA A 68 -5.05 4.23 -3.52
N ALA A 69 -5.04 4.35 -2.20
CA ALA A 69 -6.25 4.47 -1.42
C ALA A 69 -6.78 5.91 -1.42
N GLU A 70 -8.05 6.06 -1.04
CA GLU A 70 -8.58 7.36 -0.70
C GLU A 70 -8.00 7.84 0.65
N PRO A 71 -7.72 9.15 0.79
CA PRO A 71 -7.09 9.68 1.98
C PRO A 71 -7.98 9.53 3.22
N ILE A 72 -7.33 9.36 4.37
CA ILE A 72 -8.00 9.39 5.68
C ILE A 72 -7.87 10.78 6.26
N THR A 73 -8.99 11.35 6.68
CA THR A 73 -9.01 12.63 7.40
C THR A 73 -9.10 12.39 8.90
N VAL A 74 -8.16 12.95 9.65
CA VAL A 74 -8.14 12.90 11.12
C VAL A 74 -8.55 14.26 11.66
N ASN A 75 -9.67 14.30 12.39
CA ASN A 75 -10.22 15.52 12.96
C ASN A 75 -10.03 15.56 14.48
N TYR A 76 -9.87 16.78 14.99
CA TYR A 76 -9.71 17.08 16.40
C TYR A 76 -10.79 18.07 16.81
N VAL A 77 -11.88 17.58 17.39
CA VAL A 77 -13.11 18.36 17.61
C VAL A 77 -13.60 18.26 19.05
N ASP A 78 -14.40 19.22 19.50
CA ASP A 78 -15.19 19.04 20.72
C ASP A 78 -16.48 18.24 20.48
N ALA A 79 -17.26 17.99 21.54
CA ALA A 79 -18.54 17.27 21.47
C ALA A 79 -19.60 17.96 20.59
N ASN A 80 -19.46 19.25 20.27
CA ASN A 80 -20.35 19.99 19.37
C ASN A 80 -19.83 20.01 17.92
N GLY A 81 -18.71 19.35 17.64
CA GLY A 81 -18.07 19.36 16.32
C GLY A 81 -17.21 20.59 16.03
N LYS A 82 -16.93 21.43 17.03
CA LYS A 82 -16.03 22.58 16.85
C LYS A 82 -14.59 22.09 16.67
N THR A 83 -13.95 22.48 15.58
CA THR A 83 -12.53 22.22 15.34
C THR A 83 -11.65 22.87 16.40
N LEU A 84 -10.80 22.06 17.04
CA LEU A 84 -9.87 22.48 18.09
C LEU A 84 -8.42 22.54 17.63
N ALA A 85 -8.08 21.77 16.58
CA ALA A 85 -6.77 21.80 15.93
C ALA A 85 -6.92 21.49 14.43
N PRO A 86 -5.94 21.87 13.58
CA PRO A 86 -5.96 21.51 12.17
C PRO A 86 -6.07 19.99 11.97
N SER A 87 -6.92 19.59 11.02
CA SER A 87 -7.04 18.20 10.60
C SER A 87 -5.76 17.72 9.93
N GLU A 88 -5.59 16.41 9.92
CA GLU A 88 -4.47 15.75 9.25
C GLU A 88 -4.99 14.81 8.17
N THR A 89 -4.17 14.62 7.15
CA THR A 89 -4.44 13.68 6.06
C THR A 89 -3.41 12.56 6.12
N LEU A 90 -3.90 11.32 6.20
CA LEU A 90 -3.07 10.13 6.03
C LEU A 90 -3.27 9.61 4.61
N ASN A 91 -2.17 9.24 3.94
CA ASN A 91 -2.17 8.68 2.59
C ASN A 91 -1.50 7.30 2.62
N GLY A 92 -1.96 6.40 1.77
CA GLY A 92 -1.46 5.04 1.66
C GLY A 92 -2.05 4.33 0.45
N ASN A 93 -1.74 3.04 0.30
CA ASN A 93 -2.35 2.18 -0.70
C ASN A 93 -3.45 1.34 -0.07
N VAL A 94 -4.36 0.81 -0.88
CA VAL A 94 -5.43 -0.07 -0.40
C VAL A 94 -4.83 -1.28 0.33
N GLY A 95 -5.30 -1.53 1.55
CA GLY A 95 -4.83 -2.60 2.42
C GLY A 95 -3.64 -2.25 3.31
N ASP A 96 -2.97 -1.11 3.08
CA ASP A 96 -1.93 -0.62 3.99
C ASP A 96 -2.55 -0.34 5.37
N THR A 97 -1.85 -0.68 6.45
CA THR A 97 -2.31 -0.36 7.80
C THR A 97 -2.03 1.11 8.13
N TYR A 98 -2.96 1.78 8.82
CA TYR A 98 -2.76 3.12 9.36
C TYR A 98 -2.90 3.15 10.88
N LYS A 99 -2.29 4.20 11.47
CA LYS A 99 -2.48 4.61 12.86
C LYS A 99 -2.60 6.12 12.91
N ALA A 100 -3.77 6.62 13.29
CA ALA A 100 -3.98 8.01 13.68
C ALA A 100 -3.67 8.16 15.18
N THR A 101 -3.26 9.35 15.62
CA THR A 101 -2.90 9.60 17.02
C THR A 101 -3.58 10.85 17.54
N ALA A 102 -3.99 10.84 18.81
CA ALA A 102 -4.50 12.03 19.48
C ALA A 102 -3.45 13.16 19.54
N LYS A 103 -3.92 14.42 19.56
CA LYS A 103 -3.09 15.59 19.82
C LYS A 103 -3.26 16.05 21.25
N GLN A 104 -2.20 16.61 21.82
CA GLN A 104 -2.34 17.45 23.00
C GLN A 104 -2.92 18.80 22.58
N ILE A 105 -4.00 19.21 23.24
CA ILE A 105 -4.70 20.47 22.95
C ILE A 105 -4.88 21.21 24.27
N ASP A 106 -4.33 22.43 24.35
CA ASP A 106 -4.35 23.22 25.57
C ASP A 106 -5.79 23.51 26.02
N GLY A 107 -6.09 23.21 27.29
CA GLY A 107 -7.42 23.40 27.86
C GLY A 107 -8.45 22.31 27.53
N TYR A 108 -8.04 21.23 26.86
CA TYR A 108 -8.90 20.10 26.50
C TYR A 108 -8.27 18.75 26.89
N THR A 109 -9.12 17.78 27.20
CA THR A 109 -8.72 16.38 27.45
C THR A 109 -9.46 15.47 26.48
N LEU A 110 -8.78 14.46 25.94
CA LEU A 110 -9.41 13.47 25.06
C LEU A 110 -10.52 12.74 25.81
N SER A 111 -11.72 12.68 25.24
CA SER A 111 -12.86 12.00 25.86
C SER A 111 -12.70 10.48 25.81
N ALA A 112 -12.32 9.94 24.65
CA ALA A 112 -12.00 8.53 24.43
C ALA A 112 -11.20 8.36 23.13
N GLU A 113 -10.39 7.29 23.04
CA GLU A 113 -9.75 6.88 21.79
C GLU A 113 -10.83 6.35 20.81
N PRO A 114 -10.90 6.84 19.57
CA PRO A 114 -11.85 6.31 18.60
C PRO A 114 -11.50 4.87 18.22
N THR A 115 -12.51 4.02 18.02
CA THR A 115 -12.32 2.60 17.69
C THR A 115 -11.61 2.37 16.36
N ASN A 116 -11.65 3.35 15.46
CA ASN A 116 -10.94 3.36 14.18
C ASN A 116 -9.66 4.19 14.20
N ALA A 117 -9.04 4.42 15.38
CA ALA A 117 -7.71 5.03 15.46
C ALA A 117 -6.64 4.22 14.70
N THR A 118 -6.84 2.90 14.57
CA THR A 118 -6.06 2.01 13.72
C THR A 118 -6.96 1.25 12.76
N GLY A 119 -6.47 0.96 11.57
CA GLY A 119 -7.22 0.19 10.58
C GLY A 119 -6.41 -0.03 9.31
N GLN A 120 -7.10 -0.28 8.20
CA GLN A 120 -6.50 -0.35 6.87
C GLN A 120 -7.06 0.75 5.97
N PHE A 121 -6.22 1.26 5.07
CA PHE A 121 -6.64 2.11 3.97
C PHE A 121 -7.56 1.31 3.03
N THR A 122 -8.59 1.96 2.53
CA THR A 122 -9.58 1.36 1.61
C THR A 122 -9.72 2.24 0.38
N SER A 123 -10.41 1.75 -0.65
CA SER A 123 -10.78 2.54 -1.82
C SER A 123 -11.86 3.61 -1.54
N SER A 124 -12.27 3.78 -0.27
CA SER A 124 -13.24 4.78 0.17
C SER A 124 -12.60 5.71 1.20
N ALA A 125 -12.91 7.00 1.12
CA ALA A 125 -12.42 7.96 2.10
C ALA A 125 -12.91 7.59 3.50
N GLN A 126 -12.03 7.71 4.50
CA GLN A 126 -12.35 7.43 5.89
C GLN A 126 -12.14 8.67 6.76
N THR A 127 -12.85 8.74 7.88
CA THR A 127 -12.71 9.82 8.85
C THR A 127 -12.50 9.27 10.25
N VAL A 128 -11.46 9.73 10.93
CA VAL A 128 -11.18 9.44 12.34
C VAL A 128 -11.42 10.72 13.14
N ASN A 129 -12.34 10.68 14.09
CA ASN A 129 -12.67 11.83 14.92
C ASN A 129 -12.17 11.60 16.35
N TYR A 130 -11.18 12.39 16.76
CA TYR A 130 -10.82 12.53 18.17
C TYR A 130 -11.70 13.60 18.80
N ILE A 131 -12.54 13.18 19.75
CA ILE A 131 -13.48 14.06 20.46
C ILE A 131 -12.89 14.44 21.82
N TYR A 132 -12.87 15.75 22.12
CA TYR A 132 -12.29 16.28 23.34
C TYR A 132 -13.33 16.98 24.23
N THR A 133 -13.09 16.94 25.54
CA THR A 133 -13.84 17.67 26.55
C THR A 133 -13.03 18.86 27.06
N LYS A 134 -13.66 20.03 27.16
CA LYS A 134 -13.03 21.24 27.71
C LYS A 134 -12.78 21.08 29.21
N ASN A 135 -11.58 21.40 29.66
CA ASN A 135 -11.23 21.36 31.08
C ASN A 135 -11.95 22.49 31.84
N THR A 136 -12.57 22.17 32.98
CA THR A 136 -13.36 23.13 33.79
C THR A 136 -12.58 23.78 34.94
N ASN A 137 -11.31 23.42 35.13
CA ASN A 137 -10.48 23.97 36.20
C ASN A 137 -9.60 25.11 35.67
N THR A 138 -9.80 26.33 36.17
CA THR A 138 -8.97 27.51 35.88
C THR A 138 -7.68 27.62 36.72
N ASP A 139 -7.39 26.69 37.65
CA ASP A 139 -6.23 26.80 38.56
C ASP A 139 -5.49 25.46 38.81
N GLN A 140 -5.13 24.71 37.76
CA GLN A 140 -4.16 23.61 37.89
C GLN A 140 -2.92 23.89 37.03
N PRO A 141 -1.68 23.82 37.60
CA PRO A 141 -0.48 24.16 36.86
C PRO A 141 -0.29 23.23 35.66
N LEU A 142 0.12 23.83 34.53
CA LEU A 142 0.47 23.14 33.28
C LEU A 142 1.33 21.89 33.55
N PRO A 143 1.03 20.72 32.95
CA PRO A 143 2.05 19.70 32.81
C PRO A 143 3.18 20.29 31.95
N THR A 144 4.34 20.44 32.59
CA THR A 144 5.54 21.01 31.96
C THR A 144 5.94 20.21 30.71
N LYS A 145 6.21 20.96 29.66
CA LYS A 145 6.67 20.55 28.32
C LYS A 145 7.81 19.53 28.39
N LYS A 146 7.59 18.30 27.89
CA LYS A 146 8.66 17.49 27.31
C LYS A 146 8.35 17.26 25.83
N PRO A 147 9.11 17.86 24.90
CA PRO A 147 8.95 17.55 23.49
C PRO A 147 9.52 16.14 23.24
N THR A 148 8.68 15.21 22.83
CA THR A 148 9.14 14.08 22.01
C THR A 148 8.94 14.46 20.57
N ASN A 149 10.01 14.98 19.98
CA ASN A 149 10.14 15.20 18.56
C ASN A 149 10.23 13.82 17.89
N THR A 150 9.10 13.29 17.41
CA THR A 150 9.11 12.19 16.44
C THR A 150 8.84 12.76 15.07
N THR A 151 9.93 12.92 14.32
CA THR A 151 9.93 13.09 12.87
C THR A 151 8.97 12.05 12.25
N PRO A 152 8.07 12.44 11.32
CA PRO A 152 7.34 11.48 10.52
C PRO A 152 8.37 10.67 9.74
N THR A 153 8.50 9.38 10.05
CA THR A 153 9.26 8.49 9.18
C THR A 153 8.47 8.28 7.91
N LYS A 154 8.88 9.01 6.88
CA LYS A 154 8.60 8.70 5.47
C LYS A 154 8.83 7.19 5.25
N PRO A 155 7.87 6.43 4.69
CA PRO A 155 8.18 5.13 4.14
C PRO A 155 9.20 5.33 3.01
N SER A 156 10.40 4.80 3.20
CA SER A 156 11.42 4.74 2.16
C SER A 156 10.97 3.70 1.13
N ASN A 157 10.71 4.13 -0.10
CA ASN A 157 11.35 3.63 -1.32
C ASN A 157 10.61 4.14 -2.55
N LEU A 158 11.19 5.13 -3.26
CA LEU A 158 11.12 5.15 -4.73
C LEU A 158 12.27 6.01 -5.28
N LYS A 159 13.01 5.41 -6.21
CA LYS A 159 14.15 5.94 -6.94
C LYS A 159 13.65 6.96 -7.97
N THR A 160 14.02 8.23 -7.84
CA THR A 160 13.71 9.26 -8.83
C THR A 160 14.86 9.37 -9.83
N THR A 161 14.58 9.12 -11.11
CA THR A 161 15.48 9.50 -12.22
C THR A 161 15.08 10.90 -12.68
N GLU A 162 15.94 11.90 -12.47
CA GLU A 162 15.77 13.25 -12.98
C GLU A 162 16.08 13.31 -14.49
N VAL A 163 15.18 13.90 -15.27
CA VAL A 163 15.50 14.42 -16.61
C VAL A 163 15.67 15.93 -16.48
N LYS A 164 16.91 16.40 -16.60
CA LYS A 164 17.22 17.83 -16.74
C LYS A 164 16.66 18.35 -18.06
N LYS A 165 15.83 19.40 -17.99
CA LYS A 165 15.47 20.24 -19.14
C LYS A 165 16.49 21.38 -19.22
N ALA A 166 17.22 21.46 -20.33
CA ALA A 166 18.11 22.56 -20.65
C ALA A 166 17.31 23.77 -21.15
N SER A 167 17.79 24.97 -20.80
CA SER A 167 17.39 26.26 -21.39
C SER A 167 18.08 26.49 -22.73
#